data_AF-A0AAW4BNI8-F1
#
_entry.id   AF-A0AAW4BNI8-F1
#
_cell.length_a   1.000
_cell.length_b   1.000
_cell.length_c   1.000
_cell.angle_alpha   90.00
_cell.angle_beta   90.00
_cell.angle_gamma   90.00
#
_symmetry.space_group_name_H-M   'P 1'
#
loop_
_entity.id
_entity.type
_entity.pdbx_description
1 polymer ?
#
loop_
_entity_poly.entity_id
_entity_poly.type
_entity_poly.pdbx_seq_one_letter_code
_entity_poly.pdbx_strand_id
1 'polypeptide(L)'
;GKVGEVGIIGKELVKANLTRGIALIALEGEFAPQYIKQALCSESSQNRLISSMNGSALQEISIGTLRSFKISIPKCREEQTAIANALSDVDALISELEKLIAKKQAIKTATMQQLLTGRT
;
A
#
# COMPACT_ATOMS: atom_id res chain seq x y z
N GLY A 1 4.36 10.56 -5.62
CA GLY A 1 3.37 9.56 -5.20
C GLY A 1 2.51 9.24 -6.39
N LYS A 2 2.08 7.98 -6.52
CA LYS A 2 1.03 7.61 -7.47
C LYS A 2 -0.32 7.90 -6.83
N VAL A 3 -1.31 8.30 -7.63
CA VAL A 3 -2.65 8.56 -7.10
C VAL A 3 -3.25 7.25 -6.55
N GLY A 4 -3.83 7.31 -5.35
CA GLY A 4 -4.42 6.16 -4.67
C GLY A 4 -3.46 5.41 -3.72
N GLU A 5 -2.19 5.81 -3.65
CA GLU A 5 -1.22 5.23 -2.71
C GLU A 5 -1.57 5.64 -1.25
N VAL A 6 -1.57 4.66 -0.35
CA VAL A 6 -1.94 4.86 1.07
C VAL A 6 -0.81 4.33 1.96
N GLY A 7 -0.41 5.16 2.92
CA GLY A 7 0.62 4.84 3.91
C GLY A 7 0.16 5.15 5.33
N ILE A 8 0.79 4.47 6.30
CA ILE A 8 0.63 4.77 7.72
C ILE A 8 1.75 5.74 8.12
N ILE A 9 1.38 6.80 8.84
CA ILE A 9 2.32 7.81 9.33
C ILE A 9 3.03 7.27 10.57
N GLY A 10 4.36 7.16 10.48
CA GLY A 10 5.22 6.83 11.62
C GLY A 10 5.39 8.02 12.58
N LYS A 11 5.85 7.73 13.80
CA LYS A 11 6.03 8.75 14.87
C LYS A 11 7.02 9.85 14.47
N GLU A 12 7.95 9.52 13.59
CA GLU A 12 8.96 10.41 13.03
C GLU A 12 8.37 11.51 12.12
N LEU A 13 7.15 11.32 11.61
CA LEU A 13 6.49 12.24 10.67
C LEU A 13 5.42 13.13 11.30
N VAL A 14 5.25 13.11 12.63
CA VAL A 14 4.17 13.82 13.34
C VAL A 14 4.20 15.35 13.15
N LYS A 15 5.34 15.94 12.78
CA LYS A 15 5.50 17.38 12.52
C LYS A 15 5.86 17.72 11.07
N ALA A 16 5.71 16.75 10.16
CA ALA A 16 6.01 16.97 8.75
C ALA A 16 4.94 17.86 8.09
N ASN A 17 5.38 18.68 7.13
CA ASN A 17 4.47 19.45 6.29
C ASN A 17 3.94 18.57 5.15
N LEU A 18 2.65 18.68 4.86
CA LEU A 18 2.02 17.98 3.74
C LEU A 18 2.09 18.84 2.48
N THR A 19 2.53 18.24 1.37
CA THR A 19 2.54 18.89 0.05
C THR A 19 1.20 18.69 -0.66
N ARG A 20 0.96 19.52 -1.69
CA ARG A 20 -0.20 19.37 -2.57
C ARG A 20 -0.14 18.00 -3.26
N GLY A 21 -1.12 17.14 -2.99
CA GLY A 21 -1.17 15.76 -3.47
C GLY A 21 -1.16 14.68 -2.38
N ILE A 22 -0.97 15.07 -1.11
CA ILE A 22 -1.10 14.16 0.03
C ILE A 22 -2.29 14.59 0.88
N ALA A 23 -3.18 13.65 1.18
CA ALA A 23 -4.29 13.84 2.10
C ALA A 23 -4.03 13.08 3.41
N LEU A 24 -4.26 13.74 4.54
CA LEU A 24 -4.24 13.11 5.85
C LEU A 24 -5.61 12.53 6.18
N ILE A 25 -5.65 11.24 6.52
CA ILE A 25 -6.83 10.58 7.06
C ILE A 25 -6.62 10.42 8.56
N ALA A 26 -7.23 11.30 9.36
CA ALA A 26 -7.25 11.17 10.81
C ALA A 26 -8.39 10.22 11.22
N LEU A 27 -8.05 9.20 12.01
CA LEU A 27 -9.02 8.24 12.52
C LEU A 27 -9.53 8.70 13.89
N GLU A 28 -10.84 8.88 14.01
CA GLU A 28 -11.50 9.18 15.28
C GLU A 28 -12.17 7.91 15.82
N GLY A 29 -11.68 7.39 16.94
CA GLY A 29 -12.23 6.20 17.60
C GLY A 29 -11.34 4.95 17.55
N GLU A 30 -11.92 3.81 17.90
CA GLU A 30 -11.25 2.52 18.09
C GLU A 30 -11.08 1.75 16.77
N PHE A 31 -10.38 2.35 15.79
CA PHE A 31 -10.08 1.72 14.50
C PHE A 31 -8.64 1.21 14.45
N ALA A 32 -8.42 0.05 13.82
CA ALA A 32 -7.09 -0.46 13.52
C ALA A 32 -6.54 0.23 12.24
N PRO A 33 -5.46 1.04 12.32
CA PRO A 33 -4.95 1.78 11.15
C PRO A 33 -4.52 0.88 10.00
N GLN A 34 -3.96 -0.29 10.31
CA GLN A 34 -3.54 -1.30 9.34
C GLN A 34 -4.74 -1.85 8.56
N TYR A 35 -5.88 -2.06 9.22
CA TYR A 35 -7.11 -2.47 8.55
C TYR A 35 -7.59 -1.41 7.56
N ILE A 36 -7.61 -0.13 7.98
CA ILE A 36 -8.02 0.97 7.11
C ILE A 36 -7.10 1.09 5.89
N LYS A 37 -5.79 0.98 6.09
CA LYS A 37 -4.82 0.92 4.99
C LYS A 37 -5.19 -0.20 4.03
N GLN A 38 -5.40 -1.42 4.53
CA GLN A 38 -5.72 -2.57 3.70
C GLN A 38 -7.05 -2.43 2.96
N ALA A 39 -8.08 -1.90 3.62
CA ALA A 39 -9.38 -1.64 3.02
C ALA A 39 -9.31 -0.59 1.90
N LEU A 40 -8.51 0.46 2.06
CA LEU A 40 -8.29 1.47 1.03
C LEU A 40 -7.40 0.95 -0.12
N CYS A 41 -6.41 0.10 0.17
CA CYS A 41 -5.54 -0.53 -0.82
C CYS A 41 -6.22 -1.68 -1.60
N SER A 42 -7.36 -2.18 -1.12
CA SER A 42 -8.11 -3.24 -1.83
C SER A 42 -8.47 -2.82 -3.26
N GLU A 43 -8.46 -3.78 -4.17
CA GLU A 43 -8.71 -3.55 -5.60
C GLU A 43 -10.06 -2.85 -5.83
N SER A 44 -11.11 -3.30 -5.13
CA SER A 44 -12.44 -2.68 -5.22
C SER A 44 -12.42 -1.22 -4.78
N SER A 45 -11.70 -0.88 -3.71
CA SER A 45 -11.57 0.51 -3.26
C SER A 45 -10.78 1.35 -4.26
N GLN A 46 -9.63 0.86 -4.71
CA GLN A 46 -8.79 1.55 -5.69
C GLN A 46 -9.53 1.79 -7.01
N ASN A 47 -10.28 0.80 -7.51
CA ASN A 47 -11.07 0.95 -8.73
C ASN A 47 -12.16 2.02 -8.57
N ARG A 48 -12.83 2.10 -7.41
CA ARG A 48 -13.81 3.17 -7.14
C ARG A 48 -13.17 4.55 -7.01
N LEU A 49 -11.99 4.63 -6.40
CA LEU A 49 -11.23 5.88 -6.34
C LEU A 49 -10.81 6.32 -7.74
N ILE A 50 -10.30 5.41 -8.56
CA ILE A 50 -9.92 5.69 -9.95
C ILE A 50 -11.12 6.11 -10.79
N SER A 51 -12.25 5.42 -10.68
CA SER A 51 -13.46 5.79 -11.41
C SER A 51 -13.98 7.18 -11.02
N SER A 52 -13.77 7.59 -9.78
CA SER A 52 -14.16 8.93 -9.31
C SER A 52 -13.31 10.06 -9.87
N MET A 53 -12.17 9.75 -10.49
CA MET A 53 -11.27 10.72 -11.14
C MET A 53 -11.56 10.94 -12.63
N ASN A 54 -12.39 10.09 -13.26
CA ASN A 54 -12.63 10.06 -14.72
C ASN A 54 -13.45 11.24 -15.29
N GLY A 55 -13.26 12.45 -14.75
CA GLY A 55 -13.88 13.69 -15.19
C GLY A 55 -13.04 14.95 -14.98
N SER A 56 -11.88 14.87 -14.34
CA SER A 56 -10.96 16.00 -14.17
C SER A 56 -9.74 15.87 -15.08
N ALA A 57 -9.37 16.97 -15.76
CA ALA A 57 -8.13 17.04 -16.55
C ALA A 57 -6.86 16.77 -15.72
N LEU A 58 -6.97 16.87 -14.39
CA LEU A 58 -5.94 16.53 -13.42
C LEU A 58 -6.34 15.24 -12.68
N GLN A 59 -5.49 14.22 -12.70
CA GLN A 59 -5.72 12.97 -11.97
C GLN A 59 -5.48 13.20 -10.46
N GLU A 60 -6.46 13.79 -9.78
CA GLU A 60 -6.42 14.04 -8.34
C GLU A 60 -7.72 13.55 -7.68
N ILE A 61 -7.61 12.96 -6.49
CA ILE A 61 -8.76 12.63 -5.65
C ILE A 61 -9.09 13.86 -4.82
N SER A 62 -10.28 14.44 -5.04
CA SER A 62 -10.72 15.58 -4.24
C SER A 62 -10.93 15.19 -2.76
N ILE A 63 -10.67 16.13 -1.84
CA ILE A 63 -10.91 15.91 -0.40
C ILE A 63 -12.39 15.59 -0.13
N GLY A 64 -13.32 16.17 -0.90
CA GLY A 64 -14.76 15.88 -0.78
C GLY A 64 -15.10 14.44 -1.18
N THR A 65 -14.47 13.95 -2.25
CA THR A 65 -14.60 12.55 -2.67
C THR A 65 -14.04 11.61 -1.61
N LEU A 66 -12.85 11.91 -1.07
CA LEU A 66 -12.23 11.11 -0.03
C LEU A 66 -13.07 11.08 1.26
N ARG A 67 -13.66 12.21 1.65
CA ARG A 67 -14.52 12.31 2.84
C ARG A 67 -15.84 11.53 2.72
N SER A 68 -16.38 11.43 1.51
CA SER A 68 -17.63 10.68 1.25
C SER A 68 -17.37 9.20 0.89
N PHE A 69 -16.11 8.79 0.76
CA PHE A 69 -15.72 7.43 0.43
C PHE A 69 -16.07 6.46 1.55
N LYS A 70 -16.82 5.40 1.22
CA LYS A 70 -17.28 4.41 2.21
C LYS A 70 -16.52 3.11 2.06
N ILE A 71 -15.98 2.61 3.16
CA ILE A 71 -15.41 1.25 3.26
C ILE A 71 -16.21 0.44 4.27
N SER A 72 -16.24 -0.88 4.06
CA SER A 72 -16.79 -1.80 5.05
C SER A 72 -15.80 -1.93 6.21
N ILE A 73 -16.28 -1.78 7.45
CA ILE A 73 -15.44 -1.88 8.64
C ILE A 73 -16.16 -2.75 9.69
N PRO A 74 -15.55 -3.86 10.13
CA PRO A 74 -16.05 -4.64 11.27
C PRO A 74 -16.11 -3.78 12.53
N LYS A 75 -17.16 -3.93 13.34
CA LYS A 75 -17.33 -3.12 14.56
C LYS A 75 -16.28 -3.45 15.63
N CYS A 76 -15.80 -4.69 15.64
CA CYS A 76 -14.85 -5.22 16.63
C CYS A 76 -13.41 -4.85 16.23
N ARG A 77 -12.66 -4.19 17.11
CA ARG A 77 -11.28 -3.77 16.84
C ARG A 77 -10.33 -4.97 16.76
N GLU A 78 -10.59 -5.99 17.57
CA GLU A 78 -9.85 -7.24 17.58
C GLU A 78 -9.99 -7.95 16.23
N GLU A 79 -11.20 -7.97 15.67
CA GLU A 79 -11.47 -8.53 14.34
C GLU A 79 -10.75 -7.75 13.23
N GLN A 80 -10.82 -6.40 13.27
CA GLN A 80 -10.07 -5.56 12.33
C GLN A 80 -8.56 -5.86 12.39
N THR A 81 -8.02 -6.03 13.60
CA THR A 81 -6.59 -6.32 13.82
C THR A 81 -6.22 -7.70 13.30
N ALA A 82 -7.04 -8.71 13.57
CA ALA A 82 -6.83 -10.08 13.08
C ALA A 82 -6.81 -10.15 11.55
N ILE A 83 -7.77 -9.48 10.89
CA ILE A 83 -7.81 -9.39 9.43
C ILE A 83 -6.58 -8.67 8.89
N ALA A 84 -6.21 -7.53 9.48
CA ALA A 84 -5.07 -6.74 9.03
C ALA A 84 -3.74 -7.50 9.17
N ASN A 85 -3.55 -8.24 10.27
CA ASN A 85 -2.36 -9.05 10.50
C ASN A 85 -2.28 -10.19 9.48
N ALA A 86 -3.35 -10.96 9.29
CA ALA A 86 -3.37 -12.05 8.33
C ALA A 86 -3.02 -11.59 6.90
N LEU A 87 -3.55 -10.44 6.48
CA LEU A 87 -3.25 -9.86 5.17
C LEU A 87 -1.82 -9.33 5.09
N SER A 88 -1.33 -8.68 6.16
CA SER A 88 0.05 -8.17 6.22
C SER A 88 1.09 -9.29 6.21
N ASP A 89 0.80 -10.42 6.84
CA ASP A 89 1.66 -11.60 6.85
C ASP A 89 1.79 -12.20 5.45
N VAL A 90 0.70 -12.24 4.70
CA VAL A 90 0.69 -12.67 3.29
C VAL A 90 1.49 -11.69 2.42
N ASP A 91 1.29 -10.39 2.58
CA ASP A 91 2.06 -9.37 1.85
C ASP A 91 3.57 -9.47 2.15
N ALA A 92 3.94 -9.70 3.42
CA ALA A 92 5.32 -9.90 3.82
C ALA A 92 5.91 -11.17 3.19
N LEU A 93 5.16 -12.27 3.18
CA LEU A 93 5.56 -13.52 2.54
C LEU A 93 5.79 -13.33 1.04
N ILE A 94 4.89 -12.64 0.34
CA ILE A 94 5.02 -12.33 -1.08
C ILE A 94 6.31 -11.53 -1.32
N SER A 95 6.54 -10.46 -0.55
CA SER A 95 7.73 -9.62 -0.68
C SER A 95 9.03 -10.40 -0.47
N GLU A 96 9.08 -11.28 0.53
CA GLU A 96 10.26 -12.13 0.77
C GLU A 96 10.50 -13.14 -0.36
N LEU A 97 9.43 -13.71 -0.92
CA LEU A 97 9.56 -14.61 -2.07
C LEU A 97 10.06 -13.87 -3.32
N GLU A 98 9.58 -12.66 -3.60
CA GLU A 98 10.06 -11.83 -4.70
C GLU A 98 11.55 -11.49 -4.56
N LYS A 99 11.99 -11.13 -3.35
CA LYS A 99 13.42 -10.90 -3.05
C LYS A 99 14.25 -12.16 -3.30
N LEU A 100 13.75 -13.33 -2.88
CA LEU A 100 14.43 -14.60 -3.09
C LEU A 100 14.54 -14.93 -4.59
N ILE A 101 13.48 -14.70 -5.36
CA ILE A 101 13.46 -14.89 -6.82
C ILE A 101 14.51 -13.97 -7.47
N ALA A 102 14.49 -12.68 -7.14
CA ALA A 102 15.45 -11.72 -7.68
C ALA A 102 16.90 -12.10 -7.36
N LYS A 103 17.17 -12.53 -6.12
CA LYS A 103 18.50 -13.01 -5.70
C LYS A 103 18.93 -14.24 -6.49
N LYS A 104 18.05 -15.22 -6.67
CA LYS A 104 18.33 -16.43 -7.46
C LYS A 104 18.60 -16.10 -8.93
N GLN A 105 17.84 -15.17 -9.52
CA GLN A 105 18.06 -14.70 -10.88
C GLN A 105 19.43 -14.00 -11.03
N ALA A 106 19.81 -13.14 -10.08
CA ALA A 106 21.10 -12.47 -10.09
C ALA A 106 22.27 -13.48 -10.02
N ILE A 107 22.18 -14.46 -9.13
CA ILE A 107 23.18 -15.54 -9.02
C ILE A 107 23.28 -16.32 -10.33
N LYS A 108 22.13 -16.73 -10.90
CA LYS A 108 22.07 -17.46 -12.17
C LYS A 108 22.73 -16.68 -13.31
N THR A 109 22.50 -15.37 -13.39
CA THR A 109 23.10 -14.52 -14.42
C THR A 109 24.61 -14.40 -14.22
N ALA A 110 25.06 -14.17 -12.98
CA ALA A 110 26.49 -14.07 -12.67
C ALA A 110 27.25 -15.36 -12.96
N THR A 111 26.69 -16.53 -12.59
CA THR A 111 27.31 -17.82 -12.86
C THR A 111 27.36 -18.15 -14.35
N MET A 112 26.32 -17.81 -15.12
CA MET A 112 26.37 -17.94 -16.58
C MET A 112 27.46 -17.05 -17.19
N GLN A 113 27.62 -15.81 -16.73
CA GLN A 113 28.69 -14.93 -17.20
C GLN A 113 30.08 -15.49 -16.86
N GLN A 114 30.27 -16.01 -15.64
CA GLN A 114 31.52 -16.66 -15.23
C GLN A 114 31.86 -17.87 -16.11
N LEU A 115 30.87 -18.74 -16.38
CA LEU A 115 31.02 -19.90 -17.26
C LEU A 115 31.37 -19.49 -18.70
N LEU A 116 30.65 -18.53 -19.27
CA LEU A 116 30.84 -18.08 -20.65
C LEU A 116 32.15 -17.29 -20.86
N THR A 117 32.67 -16.66 -19.80
CA THR A 117 33.93 -15.90 -19.86
C THR A 117 35.15 -16.69 -19.39
N GLY A 118 34.97 -17.98 -19.01
CA GLY A 118 36.04 -18.83 -18.49
C GLY A 118 36.64 -18.34 -17.17
N ARG A 119 35.92 -17.45 -16.45
CA ARG A 119 36.32 -16.92 -15.16
C ARG A 119 35.69 -17.77 -14.06
N THR A 120 36.36 -18.84 -13.65
CA THR A 120 36.02 -19.61 -12.43
C THR A 120 36.93 -19.21 -11.29
#